data_AF-A0A1Q2HU22-F1
#
_entry.id   AF-A0A1Q2HU22-F1
#
_cell.length_a   1.000
_cell.length_b   1.000
_cell.length_c   1.000
_cell.angle_alpha   90.00
_cell.angle_beta   90.00
_cell.angle_gamma   90.00
#
_symmetry.space_group_name_H-M   'P 1'
#
loop_
_entity.id
_entity.type
_entity.pdbx_description
1 polymer ?
#
loop_
_entity_poly.entity_id
_entity_poly.type
_entity_poly.pdbx_seq_one_letter_code
_entity_poly.pdbx_strand_id
1 'polypeptide(L)'
;MTARNIDPLERRQIDSTGENGAAASSLLYEAIRKVRPDLVGELAFNVSYTAIFKAEASEEEVAAVDALLRPYAERSFADPRARYITWYLIAIGITDLDVASHIADDMELLQNVPGARRALNDDADLMSKVASPDNIQHIDRVLRLDGEHVRDAQLLILVDMVGKKFFRQAPELQWIKNSHFRGEHPRMDKALDRMGT
;
A
#
# COMPACT_ATOMS: atom_id res chain seq x y z
N MET A 1 -1.70 -23.89 28.23
CA MET A 1 -1.29 -22.73 27.42
C MET A 1 -2.55 -22.03 26.94
N THR A 2 -2.89 -20.90 27.54
CA THR A 2 -4.06 -20.10 27.18
C THR A 2 -3.72 -19.31 25.92
N ALA A 3 -4.45 -19.52 24.83
CA ALA A 3 -4.33 -18.67 23.65
C ALA A 3 -4.60 -17.22 24.08
N ARG A 4 -3.60 -16.33 23.96
CA ARG A 4 -3.85 -14.90 24.11
C ARG A 4 -4.84 -14.51 23.02
N ASN A 5 -5.99 -13.95 23.41
CA ASN A 5 -6.83 -13.21 22.49
C ASN A 5 -6.03 -11.97 22.08
N ILE A 6 -5.29 -12.10 20.97
CA ILE A 6 -4.62 -10.99 20.31
C ILE A 6 -5.71 -10.06 19.80
N ASP A 7 -5.62 -8.77 20.14
CA ASP A 7 -6.55 -7.74 19.67
C ASP A 7 -6.61 -7.78 18.12
N PRO A 8 -7.79 -7.76 17.49
CA PRO A 8 -7.91 -7.62 16.04
C PRO A 8 -7.07 -6.46 15.45
N LEU A 9 -6.83 -5.40 16.21
CA LEU A 9 -5.94 -4.28 15.84
C LEU A 9 -4.46 -4.67 15.91
N GLU A 10 -4.04 -5.44 16.92
CA GLU A 10 -2.66 -5.95 17.01
C GLU A 10 -2.32 -6.88 15.83
N ARG A 11 -3.28 -7.66 15.32
CA ARG A 11 -3.10 -8.49 14.12
C ARG A 11 -2.92 -7.70 12.83
N ARG A 12 -3.46 -6.48 12.78
CA ARG A 12 -3.37 -5.57 11.62
C ARG A 12 -2.12 -4.71 11.66
N GLN A 13 -1.62 -4.43 12.86
CA GLN A 13 -0.49 -3.52 13.05
C GLN A 13 0.84 -4.10 12.57
N ILE A 14 1.15 -5.36 12.88
CA ILE A 14 2.42 -5.99 12.50
C ILE A 14 2.20 -7.51 12.53
N ASP A 15 2.63 -8.22 11.49
CA ASP A 15 2.81 -9.67 11.55
C ASP A 15 3.96 -10.01 12.51
N SER A 16 3.71 -9.87 13.81
CA SER A 16 4.69 -10.14 14.87
C SER A 16 5.15 -11.59 14.88
N THR A 17 4.38 -12.47 14.23
CA THR A 17 4.59 -13.91 14.13
C THR A 17 5.30 -14.36 12.85
N GLY A 18 5.31 -13.54 11.80
CA GLY A 18 5.78 -13.93 10.46
C GLY A 18 4.83 -14.87 9.68
N GLU A 19 3.73 -15.31 10.29
CA GLU A 19 2.79 -16.30 9.72
C GLU A 19 2.00 -15.72 8.54
N ASN A 20 1.62 -14.45 8.59
CA ASN A 20 0.87 -13.82 7.50
C ASN A 20 1.77 -13.56 6.29
N GLY A 21 3.02 -13.17 6.53
CA GLY A 21 4.07 -13.07 5.52
C GLY A 21 4.39 -14.42 4.88
N ALA A 22 4.42 -15.49 5.67
CA ALA A 22 4.60 -16.85 5.16
C ALA A 22 3.41 -17.32 4.31
N ALA A 23 2.17 -17.06 4.75
CA ALA A 23 0.97 -17.40 4.01
C ALA A 23 0.86 -16.63 2.68
N ALA A 24 1.18 -15.33 2.68
CA ALA A 24 1.25 -14.53 1.45
C ALA A 24 2.36 -15.04 0.53
N SER A 25 3.53 -15.34 1.08
CA SER A 25 4.67 -15.88 0.33
C SER A 25 4.37 -17.24 -0.30
N SER A 26 3.56 -18.08 0.34
CA SER A 26 3.09 -19.35 -0.24
C SER A 26 2.17 -19.12 -1.45
N LEU A 27 1.28 -18.13 -1.41
CA LEU A 27 0.44 -17.77 -2.56
C LEU A 27 1.28 -17.21 -3.72
N LEU A 28 2.24 -16.34 -3.42
CA LEU A 28 3.18 -15.83 -4.43
C LEU A 28 3.99 -16.96 -5.06
N TYR A 29 4.54 -17.86 -4.24
CA TYR A 29 5.29 -19.03 -4.70
C TYR A 29 4.45 -19.88 -5.67
N GLU A 30 3.20 -20.20 -5.32
CA GLU A 30 2.34 -21.01 -6.20
C GLU A 30 1.95 -20.28 -7.49
N ALA A 31 1.75 -18.96 -7.44
CA ALA A 31 1.49 -18.16 -8.64
C ALA A 31 2.71 -18.14 -9.57
N ILE A 32 3.89 -17.81 -9.04
CA ILE A 32 5.14 -17.76 -9.80
C ILE A 32 5.49 -19.14 -10.33
N ARG A 33 5.39 -20.21 -9.53
CA ARG A 33 5.65 -21.58 -10.00
C ARG A 33 4.80 -21.98 -11.20
N LYS A 34 3.56 -21.50 -11.28
CA LYS A 34 2.66 -21.78 -12.41
C LYS A 34 3.07 -21.04 -13.68
N VAL A 35 3.61 -19.83 -13.55
CA VAL A 35 3.97 -18.96 -14.69
C VAL A 35 5.42 -19.16 -15.13
N ARG A 36 6.34 -19.25 -14.16
CA ARG A 36 7.79 -19.41 -14.31
C ARG A 36 8.32 -20.57 -13.45
N PRO A 37 8.04 -21.83 -13.85
CA PRO A 37 8.53 -23.00 -13.11
C PRO A 37 10.05 -23.14 -13.11
N ASP A 38 10.73 -22.53 -14.08
CA ASP A 38 12.20 -22.45 -14.19
C ASP A 38 12.83 -21.70 -13.01
N LEU A 39 12.14 -20.69 -12.48
CA LEU A 39 12.64 -19.90 -11.35
C LEU A 39 12.57 -20.66 -10.02
N VAL A 40 11.84 -21.78 -9.95
CA VAL A 40 11.56 -22.52 -8.71
C VAL A 40 12.82 -23.01 -7.99
N GLY A 41 13.87 -23.35 -8.74
CA GLY A 41 15.16 -23.78 -8.18
C GLY A 41 15.92 -22.64 -7.48
N GLU A 42 15.74 -21.40 -7.93
CA GLU A 42 16.35 -20.20 -7.34
C GLU A 42 15.61 -19.73 -6.09
N LEU A 43 14.33 -20.11 -5.95
CA LEU A 43 13.48 -19.80 -4.78
C LEU A 43 14.00 -20.44 -3.48
N ALA A 44 14.77 -21.53 -3.58
CA ALA A 44 15.33 -22.23 -2.42
C ALA A 44 16.49 -21.47 -1.73
N PHE A 45 17.05 -20.44 -2.37
CA PHE A 45 18.30 -19.78 -1.95
C PHE A 45 18.15 -18.37 -1.36
N ASN A 46 16.96 -18.02 -0.85
CA ASN A 46 16.72 -16.75 -0.13
C ASN A 46 16.87 -15.49 -1.02
N VAL A 47 16.56 -15.60 -2.31
CA VAL A 47 16.52 -14.47 -3.24
C VAL A 47 15.14 -13.81 -3.20
N SER A 48 15.10 -12.47 -3.21
CA SER A 48 13.84 -11.71 -3.24
C SER A 48 13.07 -11.99 -4.55
N TYR A 49 11.96 -12.72 -4.46
CA TYR A 49 11.09 -13.09 -5.58
C TYR A 49 10.73 -11.90 -6.47
N THR A 50 10.47 -10.76 -5.85
CA THR A 50 10.11 -9.52 -6.51
C THR A 50 11.24 -8.98 -7.40
N ALA A 51 12.51 -9.15 -7.01
CA ALA A 51 13.64 -8.60 -7.74
C ALA A 51 13.92 -9.38 -9.04
N ILE A 52 13.93 -10.72 -8.97
CA ILE A 52 14.13 -11.56 -10.17
C ILE A 52 12.96 -11.41 -11.13
N PHE A 53 11.73 -11.54 -10.63
CA PHE A 53 10.54 -11.46 -11.47
C PHE A 53 10.44 -10.08 -12.15
N LYS A 54 10.71 -8.99 -11.44
CA LYS A 54 10.73 -7.65 -12.02
C LYS A 54 11.81 -7.46 -13.09
N ALA A 55 12.96 -8.11 -12.96
CA ALA A 55 14.07 -7.92 -13.88
C ALA A 55 13.88 -8.69 -15.20
N GLU A 56 13.20 -9.83 -15.16
CA GLU A 56 13.23 -10.81 -16.25
C GLU A 56 11.87 -11.27 -16.75
N ALA A 57 10.76 -10.87 -16.10
CA ALA A 57 9.44 -11.29 -16.54
C ALA A 57 8.99 -10.57 -17.81
N SER A 58 8.39 -11.31 -18.74
CA SER A 58 7.71 -10.73 -19.89
C SER A 58 6.38 -10.07 -19.48
N GLU A 59 5.82 -9.21 -20.34
CA GLU A 59 4.50 -8.62 -20.10
C GLU A 59 3.40 -9.70 -19.96
N GLU A 60 3.49 -10.78 -20.73
CA GLU A 60 2.56 -11.92 -20.64
C GLU A 60 2.66 -12.65 -19.29
N GLU A 61 3.87 -12.81 -18.77
CA GLU A 61 4.11 -13.42 -17.46
C GLU A 61 3.60 -12.54 -16.33
N VAL A 62 3.81 -11.23 -16.41
CA VAL A 62 3.25 -10.26 -15.46
C VAL A 62 1.72 -10.31 -15.47
N ALA A 63 1.09 -10.33 -16.65
CA ALA A 63 -0.37 -10.44 -16.77
C ALA A 63 -0.91 -11.76 -16.22
N ALA A 64 -0.20 -12.88 -16.42
CA ALA A 64 -0.59 -14.17 -15.87
C ALA A 64 -0.50 -14.20 -14.33
N VAL A 65 0.53 -13.58 -13.75
CA VAL A 65 0.67 -13.44 -12.29
C VAL A 65 -0.40 -12.52 -11.72
N ASP A 66 -0.69 -11.39 -12.37
CA ASP A 66 -1.78 -10.49 -11.98
C ASP A 66 -3.13 -11.24 -11.92
N ALA A 67 -3.48 -11.98 -12.98
CA ALA A 67 -4.73 -12.75 -13.03
C ALA A 67 -4.86 -13.77 -11.88
N LEU A 68 -3.76 -14.35 -11.41
CA LEU A 68 -3.75 -15.32 -10.31
C LEU A 68 -3.85 -14.65 -8.94
N LEU A 69 -3.26 -13.47 -8.77
CA LEU A 69 -3.05 -12.84 -7.47
C LEU A 69 -4.03 -11.71 -7.17
N ARG A 70 -4.54 -11.01 -8.18
CA ARG A 70 -5.49 -9.88 -8.03
C ARG A 70 -6.70 -10.21 -7.14
N PRO A 71 -7.35 -11.40 -7.27
CA PRO A 71 -8.47 -11.76 -6.39
C PRO A 71 -8.12 -11.88 -4.91
N TYR A 72 -6.84 -11.97 -4.55
CA TYR A 72 -6.34 -11.96 -3.18
C TYR A 72 -5.89 -10.55 -2.73
N ALA A 73 -5.33 -9.75 -3.65
CA ALA A 73 -4.91 -8.38 -3.40
C ALA A 73 -6.09 -7.44 -3.16
N GLU A 74 -7.14 -7.55 -3.98
CA GLU A 74 -8.34 -6.71 -3.94
C GLU A 74 -9.38 -7.20 -2.91
N ARG A 75 -8.88 -7.81 -1.83
CA ARG A 75 -9.68 -8.14 -0.64
C ARG A 75 -9.40 -7.12 0.45
N SER A 76 -10.29 -7.09 1.45
CA SER A 76 -10.11 -6.28 2.64
C SER A 76 -8.73 -6.50 3.28
N PHE A 77 -8.08 -5.41 3.69
CA PHE A 77 -6.80 -5.43 4.43
C PHE A 77 -6.94 -5.97 5.86
N ALA A 78 -8.17 -6.28 6.31
CA ALA A 78 -8.38 -7.17 7.45
C ALA A 78 -7.74 -8.55 7.24
N ASP A 79 -7.56 -8.97 5.98
CA ASP A 79 -6.68 -10.07 5.60
C ASP A 79 -5.26 -9.51 5.38
N PRO A 80 -4.30 -9.76 6.30
CA PRO A 80 -2.94 -9.23 6.19
C PRO A 80 -2.20 -9.74 4.95
N ARG A 81 -2.66 -10.82 4.32
CA ARG A 81 -2.11 -11.33 3.06
C ARG A 81 -2.42 -10.39 1.89
N ALA A 82 -3.60 -9.76 1.90
CA ALA A 82 -4.03 -8.86 0.84
C ALA A 82 -3.01 -7.73 0.67
N ARG A 83 -2.65 -7.05 1.77
CA ARG A 83 -1.62 -6.00 1.79
C ARG A 83 -0.29 -6.46 1.18
N TYR A 84 0.20 -7.64 1.54
CA TYR A 84 1.48 -8.15 1.03
C TYR A 84 1.41 -8.44 -0.47
N ILE A 85 0.30 -9.00 -0.95
CA ILE A 85 0.11 -9.31 -2.37
C ILE A 85 -0.06 -8.01 -3.17
N THR A 86 -0.79 -7.02 -2.65
CA THR A 86 -0.88 -5.67 -3.24
C THR A 86 0.52 -5.06 -3.41
N TRP A 87 1.35 -5.11 -2.38
CA TRP A 87 2.74 -4.65 -2.45
C TRP A 87 3.55 -5.33 -3.56
N TYR A 88 3.40 -6.65 -3.69
CA TYR A 88 4.08 -7.42 -4.73
C TYR A 88 3.60 -7.02 -6.14
N LEU A 89 2.29 -6.98 -6.37
CA LEU A 89 1.70 -6.60 -7.66
C LEU A 89 2.15 -5.19 -8.09
N ILE A 90 2.15 -4.23 -7.17
CA ILE A 90 2.68 -2.89 -7.45
C ILE A 90 4.17 -2.91 -7.78
N ALA A 91 4.96 -3.72 -7.07
CA ALA A 91 6.40 -3.78 -7.29
C ALA A 91 6.78 -4.32 -8.68
N ILE A 92 5.95 -5.20 -9.25
CA ILE A 92 6.08 -5.73 -10.62
C ILE A 92 5.37 -4.86 -11.68
N GLY A 93 4.77 -3.72 -11.29
CA GLY A 93 4.25 -2.71 -12.20
C GLY A 93 2.72 -2.63 -12.31
N ILE A 94 1.97 -3.44 -11.55
CA ILE A 94 0.50 -3.43 -11.56
C ILE A 94 0.00 -2.37 -10.57
N THR A 95 -0.42 -1.21 -11.07
CA THR A 95 -0.86 -0.07 -10.23
C THR A 95 -2.35 0.24 -10.32
N ASP A 96 -3.09 -0.40 -11.23
CA ASP A 96 -4.52 -0.24 -11.46
C ASP A 96 -5.38 -1.15 -10.54
N LEU A 97 -4.97 -1.29 -9.28
CA LEU A 97 -5.61 -2.15 -8.30
C LEU A 97 -6.77 -1.44 -7.60
N ASP A 98 -7.92 -2.11 -7.48
CA ASP A 98 -9.07 -1.61 -6.71
C ASP A 98 -8.89 -1.86 -5.21
N VAL A 99 -7.93 -1.16 -4.60
CA VAL A 99 -7.56 -1.32 -3.18
C VAL A 99 -7.62 -0.01 -2.38
N ALA A 100 -7.86 1.12 -3.04
CA ALA A 100 -7.84 2.44 -2.39
C ALA A 100 -8.90 2.54 -1.27
N SER A 101 -10.05 1.91 -1.45
CA SER A 101 -11.10 1.82 -0.41
C SER A 101 -10.61 1.08 0.83
N HIS A 102 -9.97 -0.08 0.64
CA HIS A 102 -9.42 -0.91 1.72
C HIS A 102 -8.28 -0.24 2.48
N ILE A 103 -7.41 0.49 1.76
CA ILE A 103 -6.35 1.28 2.39
C ILE A 103 -6.96 2.38 3.25
N ALA A 104 -7.95 3.12 2.73
CA ALA A 104 -8.63 4.17 3.48
C ALA A 104 -9.34 3.63 4.73
N ASP A 105 -10.00 2.48 4.62
CA ASP A 105 -10.66 1.82 5.76
C ASP A 105 -9.67 1.46 6.88
N ASP A 106 -8.49 0.91 6.53
CA ASP A 106 -7.51 0.52 7.55
C ASP A 106 -6.81 1.73 8.16
N MET A 107 -6.51 2.78 7.38
CA MET A 107 -5.97 4.03 7.92
C MET A 107 -6.95 4.71 8.87
N GLU A 108 -8.25 4.76 8.56
CA GLU A 108 -9.27 5.31 9.46
C GLU A 108 -9.37 4.52 10.75
N LEU A 109 -9.27 3.19 10.69
CA LEU A 109 -9.27 2.33 11.87
C LEU A 109 -8.03 2.55 12.75
N LEU A 110 -6.86 2.73 12.13
CA LEU A 110 -5.56 2.76 12.80
C LEU A 110 -5.11 4.15 13.28
N GLN A 111 -5.75 5.23 12.81
CA GLN A 111 -5.29 6.62 13.02
C GLN A 111 -5.09 7.04 14.50
N ASN A 112 -5.75 6.36 15.44
CA ASN A 112 -5.68 6.63 16.89
C ASN A 112 -5.11 5.46 17.70
N VAL A 113 -4.56 4.43 17.05
CA VAL A 113 -4.05 3.25 17.76
C VAL A 113 -2.54 3.41 18.01
N PRO A 114 -2.09 3.43 19.28
CA PRO A 114 -0.68 3.50 19.60
C PRO A 114 0.11 2.37 18.92
N GLY A 115 1.29 2.68 18.40
CA GLY A 115 2.14 1.71 17.70
C GLY A 115 1.78 1.46 16.22
N ALA A 116 0.66 2.00 15.72
CA ALA A 116 0.23 1.80 14.32
C ALA A 116 1.07 2.55 13.26
N ARG A 117 2.02 3.41 13.69
CA ARG A 117 2.79 4.29 12.79
C ARG A 117 3.39 3.57 11.58
N ARG A 118 3.91 2.35 11.78
CA ARG A 118 4.50 1.57 10.69
C ARG A 118 3.45 1.14 9.67
N ALA A 119 2.34 0.54 10.12
CA ALA A 119 1.26 0.12 9.24
C ALA A 119 0.66 1.31 8.47
N LEU A 120 0.45 2.45 9.16
CA LEU A 120 -0.04 3.68 8.52
C LEU A 120 0.91 4.20 7.43
N ASN A 121 2.24 4.12 7.65
CA ASN A 121 3.21 4.52 6.64
C ASN A 121 3.28 3.54 5.46
N ASP A 122 3.17 2.23 5.72
CA ASP A 122 3.12 1.21 4.68
C ASP A 122 1.85 1.38 3.82
N ASP A 123 0.71 1.68 4.44
CA ASP A 123 -0.57 1.96 3.78
C ASP A 123 -0.53 3.30 3.00
N ALA A 124 0.14 4.33 3.52
CA ALA A 124 0.36 5.58 2.81
C ALA A 124 1.18 5.41 1.52
N ASP A 125 2.24 4.59 1.57
CA ASP A 125 3.02 4.27 0.38
C ASP A 125 2.17 3.51 -0.66
N LEU A 126 1.36 2.55 -0.22
CA LEU A 126 0.42 1.86 -1.11
C LEU A 126 -0.58 2.84 -1.74
N MET A 127 -1.21 3.70 -0.94
CA MET A 127 -2.16 4.71 -1.42
C MET A 127 -1.52 5.59 -2.49
N SER A 128 -0.29 6.07 -2.28
CA SER A 128 0.40 6.93 -3.24
C SER A 128 0.66 6.22 -4.57
N LYS A 129 0.82 4.90 -4.57
CA LYS A 129 1.13 4.08 -5.77
C LYS A 129 -0.11 3.69 -6.57
N VAL A 130 -1.27 3.55 -5.91
CA VAL A 130 -2.55 3.24 -6.58
C VAL A 130 -3.42 4.47 -6.83
N ALA A 131 -2.98 5.65 -6.41
CA ALA A 131 -3.70 6.90 -6.59
C ALA A 131 -4.04 7.15 -8.08
N SER A 132 -5.33 7.26 -8.38
CA SER A 132 -5.86 7.56 -9.71
C SER A 132 -7.03 8.55 -9.61
N PRO A 133 -7.42 9.20 -10.72
CA PRO A 133 -8.61 10.04 -10.72
C PRO A 133 -9.89 9.30 -10.28
N ASP A 134 -9.97 7.99 -10.53
CA ASP A 134 -11.15 7.17 -10.22
C ASP A 134 -11.30 6.87 -8.71
N ASN A 135 -10.26 7.11 -7.91
CA ASN A 135 -10.27 6.84 -6.47
C ASN A 135 -9.99 8.08 -5.59
N ILE A 136 -10.16 9.29 -6.14
CA ILE A 136 -9.93 10.55 -5.41
C ILE A 136 -10.73 10.63 -4.11
N GLN A 137 -11.96 10.11 -4.06
CA GLN A 137 -12.78 10.08 -2.85
C GLN A 137 -12.08 9.37 -1.68
N HIS A 138 -11.29 8.33 -1.93
CA HIS A 138 -10.59 7.58 -0.89
C HIS A 138 -9.33 8.32 -0.44
N ILE A 139 -8.66 9.00 -1.35
CA ILE A 139 -7.53 9.90 -1.04
C ILE A 139 -8.03 11.08 -0.18
N ASP A 140 -9.12 11.74 -0.58
CA ASP A 140 -9.72 12.84 0.17
C ASP A 140 -10.10 12.40 1.58
N ARG A 141 -10.73 11.23 1.72
CA ARG A 141 -11.07 10.63 3.02
C ARG A 141 -9.82 10.49 3.90
N VAL A 142 -8.73 9.91 3.39
CA VAL A 142 -7.48 9.73 4.15
C VAL A 142 -6.86 11.07 4.55
N LEU A 143 -6.84 12.06 3.66
CA LEU A 143 -6.24 13.36 3.93
C LEU A 143 -7.06 14.23 4.89
N ARG A 144 -8.34 13.87 5.12
CA ARG A 144 -9.20 14.51 6.12
C ARG A 144 -9.11 13.89 7.51
N LEU A 145 -8.48 12.73 7.66
CA LEU A 145 -8.30 12.10 8.96
C LEU A 145 -7.58 13.05 9.93
N ASP A 146 -8.04 13.04 11.18
CA ASP A 146 -7.59 13.95 12.24
C ASP A 146 -6.90 13.21 13.40
N GLY A 147 -6.75 11.89 13.30
CA GLY A 147 -6.12 11.07 14.32
C GLY A 147 -4.66 11.42 14.61
N GLU A 148 -4.24 11.15 15.85
CA GLU A 148 -2.92 11.54 16.38
C GLU A 148 -1.76 10.93 15.58
N HIS A 149 -1.93 9.73 15.05
CA HIS A 149 -0.83 8.94 14.47
C HIS A 149 -0.78 8.97 12.94
N VAL A 150 -1.74 9.62 12.27
CA VAL A 150 -1.88 9.57 10.80
C VAL A 150 -1.10 10.68 10.08
N ARG A 151 -0.59 11.68 10.79
CA ARG A 151 0.06 12.87 10.21
C ARG A 151 1.27 12.54 9.33
N ASP A 152 2.16 11.69 9.81
CA ASP A 152 3.34 11.26 9.03
C ASP A 152 2.93 10.54 7.73
N ALA A 153 1.91 9.70 7.82
CA ALA A 153 1.38 8.95 6.69
C ALA A 153 0.73 9.88 5.64
N GLN A 154 -0.06 10.86 6.08
CA GLN A 154 -0.62 11.90 5.20
C GLN A 154 0.48 12.72 4.51
N LEU A 155 1.57 13.03 5.22
CA LEU A 155 2.72 13.71 4.63
C LEU A 155 3.41 12.89 3.54
N LEU A 156 3.59 11.58 3.74
CA LEU A 156 4.13 10.70 2.71
C LEU A 156 3.27 10.70 1.45
N ILE A 157 1.95 10.56 1.60
CA ILE A 157 0.98 10.63 0.50
C ILE A 157 1.13 11.94 -0.27
N LEU A 158 1.11 13.07 0.44
CA LEU A 158 1.17 14.40 -0.18
C LEU A 158 2.46 14.62 -0.97
N VAL A 159 3.62 14.29 -0.38
CA VAL A 159 4.92 14.47 -1.03
C VAL A 159 5.03 13.62 -2.30
N ASP A 160 4.65 12.35 -2.23
CA ASP A 160 4.71 11.44 -3.36
C ASP A 160 3.77 11.86 -4.49
N MET A 161 2.52 12.21 -4.15
CA MET A 161 1.51 12.58 -5.13
C MET A 161 1.81 13.93 -5.81
N VAL A 162 2.44 14.87 -5.10
CA VAL A 162 3.00 16.09 -5.71
C VAL A 162 4.13 15.73 -6.68
N GLY A 163 5.05 14.85 -6.27
CA GLY A 163 6.14 14.37 -7.14
C GLY A 163 5.62 13.75 -8.44
N LYS A 164 4.52 12.98 -8.36
CA LYS A 164 3.82 12.36 -9.49
C LYS A 164 2.89 13.30 -10.26
N LYS A 165 2.81 14.59 -9.87
CA LYS A 165 1.93 15.60 -10.48
C LYS A 165 0.44 15.24 -10.44
N PHE A 166 0.04 14.38 -9.51
CA PHE A 166 -1.34 13.88 -9.38
C PHE A 166 -2.35 15.02 -9.22
N PHE A 167 -2.05 15.99 -8.36
CA PHE A 167 -2.95 17.10 -8.02
C PHE A 167 -3.33 18.02 -9.19
N ARG A 168 -2.67 17.90 -10.36
CA ARG A 168 -3.10 18.58 -11.59
C ARG A 168 -4.42 18.03 -12.13
N GLN A 169 -4.73 16.78 -11.79
CA GLN A 169 -5.91 16.04 -12.25
C GLN A 169 -6.98 15.93 -11.15
N ALA A 170 -6.73 16.48 -9.96
CA ALA A 170 -7.61 16.41 -8.79
C ALA A 170 -7.92 17.83 -8.24
N PRO A 171 -8.68 18.66 -8.98
CA PRO A 171 -9.05 20.02 -8.54
C PRO A 171 -9.85 20.05 -7.23
N GLU A 172 -10.58 18.99 -6.91
CA GLU A 172 -11.31 18.82 -5.65
C GLU A 172 -10.37 18.77 -4.45
N LEU A 173 -9.11 18.40 -4.62
CA LEU A 173 -8.11 18.33 -3.55
C LEU A 173 -7.37 19.66 -3.33
N GLN A 174 -7.73 20.74 -4.03
CA GLN A 174 -7.03 22.03 -3.87
C GLN A 174 -7.24 22.67 -2.48
N TRP A 175 -8.23 22.22 -1.70
CA TRP A 175 -8.44 22.66 -0.32
C TRP A 175 -7.22 22.42 0.58
N ILE A 176 -6.42 21.38 0.27
CA ILE A 176 -5.24 20.97 1.06
C ILE A 176 -4.24 22.12 1.21
N LYS A 177 -4.11 23.00 0.20
CA LYS A 177 -3.17 24.13 0.22
C LYS A 177 -3.36 25.08 1.42
N ASN A 178 -4.60 25.17 1.91
CA ASN A 178 -5.03 26.05 3.00
C ASN A 178 -5.50 25.25 4.23
N SER A 179 -5.12 23.98 4.31
CA SER A 179 -5.54 23.07 5.39
C SER A 179 -4.56 23.07 6.57
N HIS A 180 -4.82 22.21 7.55
CA HIS A 180 -3.98 22.01 8.73
C HIS A 180 -2.52 21.63 8.39
N PHE A 181 -2.25 21.06 7.21
CA PHE A 181 -0.88 20.72 6.78
C PHE A 181 0.02 21.95 6.57
N ARG A 182 -0.57 23.13 6.33
CA ARG A 182 0.21 24.35 6.07
C ARG A 182 0.91 24.82 7.34
N GLY A 183 2.21 25.06 7.25
CA GLY A 183 3.02 25.52 8.38
C GLY A 183 3.45 24.44 9.36
N GLU A 184 3.05 23.18 9.16
CA GLU A 184 3.51 22.07 10.03
C GLU A 184 5.00 21.76 9.81
N HIS A 185 5.48 21.82 8.56
CA HIS A 185 6.87 21.50 8.24
C HIS A 185 7.33 22.15 6.91
N PRO A 186 8.58 22.65 6.78
CA PRO A 186 9.05 23.30 5.55
C PRO A 186 8.98 22.43 4.28
N ARG A 187 9.18 21.11 4.41
CA ARG A 187 9.00 20.18 3.28
C ARG A 187 7.54 20.10 2.84
N MET A 188 6.61 20.21 3.78
CA MET A 188 5.18 20.21 3.48
C MET A 188 4.81 21.47 2.72
N ASP A 189 5.21 22.64 3.22
CA ASP A 189 4.91 23.91 2.56
C ASP A 189 5.40 23.92 1.10
N LYS A 190 6.63 23.41 0.88
CA LYS A 190 7.19 23.27 -0.46
C LYS A 190 6.39 22.29 -1.34
N ALA A 191 5.85 21.21 -0.78
CA ALA A 191 4.99 20.28 -1.52
C ALA A 191 3.65 20.96 -1.88
N LEU A 192 3.03 21.64 -0.92
CA LEU A 192 1.76 22.35 -1.09
C LEU A 192 1.87 23.48 -2.13
N ASP A 193 2.99 24.22 -2.15
CA ASP A 193 3.24 25.27 -3.14
C ASP A 193 3.36 24.74 -4.57
N ARG A 194 3.77 23.48 -4.71
CA ARG A 194 3.90 22.78 -6.00
C ARG A 194 2.62 22.05 -6.41
N MET A 195 1.62 21.97 -5.54
CA MET A 195 0.34 21.34 -5.89
C MET A 195 -0.31 22.09 -7.06
N GLY A 196 -0.60 21.38 -8.15
CA GLY A 196 -1.23 21.95 -9.34
C GLY A 196 -0.30 22.71 -10.29
N THR A 197 1.00 22.80 -9.99
CA THR A 197 2.04 23.29 -10.94
C THR A 197 2.65 22.14 -11.71
#